data_AF-A0A523V073-F1
#
_entry.id   AF-A0A523V073-F1
#
_cell.length_a   1.000
_cell.length_b   1.000
_cell.length_c   1.000
_cell.angle_alpha   90.00
_cell.angle_beta   90.00
_cell.angle_gamma   90.00
#
_symmetry.space_group_name_H-M   'P 1'
#
loop_
_entity.id
_entity.type
_entity.pdbx_description
1 polymer ?
#
loop_
_entity_poly.entity_id
_entity_poly.type
_entity_poly.pdbx_seq_one_letter_code
_entity_poly.pdbx_strand_id
1 'polypeptide(L)'
;MAVYVMLSTLTDEGRKTLKSNPKRLREVNKEVESMGVKILAQYALLGPYDFINILEAPDNKAISKVAIELGSRGTLQTMTMTAMTVEDLTG
;
A
#
# COMPACT_ATOMS: atom_id res chain seq x y z
N MET A 1 1.76 -6.78 -16.37
CA MET A 1 1.26 -6.60 -14.99
C MET A 1 0.68 -5.21 -14.88
N ALA A 2 -0.24 -4.97 -13.95
CA ALA A 2 -0.88 -3.66 -13.78
C ALA A 2 -0.24 -2.90 -12.62
N VAL A 3 -0.14 -1.57 -12.75
CA VAL A 3 0.38 -0.67 -11.72
C VAL A 3 -0.78 -0.12 -10.89
N TYR A 4 -0.56 -0.03 -9.59
CA TYR A 4 -1.51 0.51 -8.63
C TYR A 4 -0.83 1.51 -7.71
N VAL A 5 -1.58 2.52 -7.31
CA VAL A 5 -1.19 3.45 -6.26
C VAL A 5 -2.05 3.18 -5.04
N MET A 6 -1.41 2.88 -3.91
CA MET A 6 -2.07 2.68 -2.62
C MET A 6 -1.60 3.75 -1.64
N LEU A 7 -2.53 4.63 -1.28
CA LEU A 7 -2.36 5.60 -0.21
C LEU A 7 -2.86 5.00 1.09
N SER A 8 -2.12 5.22 2.18
CA SER A 8 -2.48 4.70 3.50
C SER A 8 -2.42 5.78 4.57
N THR A 9 -3.41 5.78 5.45
CA THR A 9 -3.45 6.63 6.64
C THR A 9 -3.53 5.75 7.87
N LEU A 10 -2.63 5.95 8.82
CA LEU A 10 -2.58 5.22 10.08
C LEU A 10 -3.75 5.65 10.98
N THR A 11 -4.32 4.67 11.65
CA THR A 11 -5.22 4.92 12.78
C THR A 11 -4.40 5.29 14.02
N ASP A 12 -5.07 5.68 15.11
CA ASP A 12 -4.39 5.95 16.38
C ASP A 12 -3.60 4.75 16.91
N GLU A 13 -4.13 3.54 16.69
CA GLU A 13 -3.44 2.29 17.00
C GLU A 13 -2.22 2.09 16.09
N GLY A 14 -2.39 2.31 14.79
CA GLY A 14 -1.29 2.24 13.82
C GLY A 14 -0.12 3.15 14.17
N ARG A 15 -0.39 4.39 14.58
CA ARG A 15 0.64 5.36 14.98
C ARG A 15 1.39 4.90 16.24
N LYS A 16 0.67 4.39 17.24
CA LYS A 16 1.29 3.84 18.46
C LYS A 16 2.19 2.64 18.13
N THR A 17 1.70 1.72 17.30
CA THR A 17 2.44 0.54 16.86
C THR A 17 3.66 0.90 16.03
N LEU A 18 3.56 1.86 15.11
CA LEU A 18 4.71 2.29 14.31
C LEU A 18 5.78 2.95 15.19
N LYS A 19 5.37 3.73 16.20
CA LYS A 19 6.29 4.36 17.15
C LYS A 19 7.00 3.34 18.04
N SER A 20 6.29 2.33 18.54
CA SER A 20 6.86 1.31 19.43
C SER A 20 7.63 0.22 18.67
N ASN A 21 7.20 -0.10 17.45
CA ASN A 21 7.81 -1.11 16.58
C ASN A 21 7.95 -0.60 15.12
N PRO A 22 8.98 0.21 14.83
CA PRO A 22 9.22 0.71 13.48
C PRO A 22 9.49 -0.39 12.44
N LYS A 23 9.94 -1.57 12.89
CA LYS A 23 10.21 -2.72 12.01
C LYS A 23 8.93 -3.29 11.41
N ARG A 24 7.77 -3.03 12.02
CA ARG A 24 6.46 -3.49 11.55
C ARG A 24 6.19 -3.10 10.10
N LEU A 25 6.63 -1.91 9.67
CA LEU A 25 6.47 -1.46 8.28
C LEU A 25 7.16 -2.42 7.29
N ARG A 26 8.36 -2.90 7.63
CA ARG A 26 9.10 -3.86 6.78
C ARG A 26 8.48 -5.25 6.78
N GLU A 27 7.87 -5.67 7.89
CA GLU A 27 7.14 -6.93 7.96
C GLU A 27 5.89 -6.90 7.08
N VAL A 28 5.13 -5.80 7.12
CA VAL A 28 3.98 -5.58 6.23
C VAL A 28 4.41 -5.68 4.77
N ASN A 29 5.54 -5.06 4.39
CA ASN A 29 6.02 -5.14 3.01
C ASN A 29 6.29 -6.58 2.56
N LYS A 30 6.91 -7.42 3.41
CA LYS A 30 7.15 -8.83 3.10
C LYS A 30 5.86 -9.63 2.96
N GLU A 31 4.87 -9.33 3.79
CA GLU A 31 3.56 -9.97 3.72
C GLU A 31 2.86 -9.61 2.39
N VAL A 32 2.88 -8.34 1.98
CA VAL A 32 2.34 -7.90 0.68
C VAL A 32 3.04 -8.63 -0.47
N GLU A 33 4.37 -8.76 -0.43
CA GLU A 33 5.14 -9.50 -1.44
C GLU A 33 4.78 -10.99 -1.49
N SER A 34 4.53 -11.61 -0.34
CA SER A 34 4.08 -13.01 -0.26
C SER A 34 2.70 -13.25 -0.89
N MET A 35 1.90 -12.19 -1.06
CA MET A 35 0.59 -12.23 -1.72
C MET A 35 0.68 -12.09 -3.26
N GLY A 36 1.90 -12.08 -3.82
CA GLY A 36 2.13 -11.96 -5.26
C GLY A 36 2.03 -10.53 -5.79
N VAL A 37 2.17 -9.53 -4.92
CA VAL A 37 2.20 -8.10 -5.27
C VAL A 37 3.60 -7.56 -5.01
N LYS A 38 4.20 -6.91 -6.01
CA LYS A 38 5.53 -6.31 -5.88
C LYS A 38 5.42 -4.85 -5.47
N ILE A 39 6.23 -4.42 -4.51
CA ILE A 39 6.34 -3.01 -4.14
C ILE A 39 7.41 -2.37 -5.02
N LEU A 40 6.99 -1.49 -5.94
CA LEU A 40 7.89 -0.75 -6.83
C LEU A 40 8.53 0.43 -6.09
N ALA A 41 7.75 1.13 -5.26
CA ALA A 41 8.24 2.20 -4.42
C ALA A 41 7.32 2.40 -3.21
N GLN A 42 7.89 2.87 -2.10
CA GLN A 42 7.15 3.23 -0.89
C GLN A 42 7.76 4.49 -0.29
N TYR A 43 6.92 5.46 0.06
CA TYR A 43 7.34 6.70 0.72
C TYR A 43 6.44 7.01 1.90
N ALA A 44 7.05 7.49 2.99
CA ALA A 44 6.33 8.17 4.05
C ALA A 44 6.04 9.61 3.59
N LEU A 45 4.83 10.09 3.86
CA LEU A 45 4.36 11.40 3.43
C LEU A 45 4.06 12.29 4.63
N LEU A 46 4.18 13.61 4.42
CA LEU A 46 3.85 14.64 5.40
C LEU A 46 2.63 15.41 4.88
N GLY A 47 1.45 14.79 4.97
CA GLY A 47 0.22 15.34 4.42
C GLY A 47 -1.01 14.56 4.88
N PRO A 48 -2.10 14.55 4.10
CA PRO A 48 -3.34 13.87 4.47
C PRO A 48 -3.22 12.33 4.53
N TYR A 49 -2.15 11.78 3.93
CA TYR A 49 -1.81 10.37 3.97
C TYR A 49 -0.46 10.21 4.64
N ASP A 50 -0.28 9.09 5.36
CA ASP A 50 0.98 8.76 6.02
C ASP A 50 1.94 8.03 5.06
N PHE A 51 1.41 7.29 4.08
CA PHE A 51 2.20 6.55 3.09
C PHE A 51 1.61 6.59 1.69
N ILE A 52 2.50 6.50 0.69
CA ILE A 52 2.18 6.12 -0.68
C ILE A 52 2.99 4.87 -1.06
N ASN A 53 2.32 3.93 -1.72
CA ASN A 53 2.93 2.72 -2.26
C ASN A 53 2.60 2.62 -3.75
N ILE A 54 3.63 2.45 -4.57
CA ILE A 54 3.49 2.09 -5.98
C ILE A 54 3.67 0.59 -6.07
N LEU A 55 2.65 -0.10 -6.54
CA LEU A 55 2.53 -1.56 -6.48
C LEU A 55 2.34 -2.13 -7.88
N GLU A 56 2.93 -3.27 -8.14
CA GLU A 56 2.70 -4.06 -9.36
C GLU A 56 2.00 -5.36 -8.97
N ALA A 57 0.85 -5.63 -9.57
CA ALA A 57 0.06 -6.83 -9.30
C ALA A 57 -0.42 -7.47 -10.61
N PRO A 58 -0.74 -8.78 -10.62
CA PRO A 58 -1.22 -9.46 -11.81
C PRO A 58 -2.59 -8.94 -12.28
N ASP A 59 -3.50 -8.62 -11.36
CA ASP A 59 -4.85 -8.14 -11.65
C ASP A 59 -5.49 -7.37 -10.47
N ASN A 60 -6.69 -6.83 -10.70
CA ASN A 60 -7.47 -6.09 -9.69
C ASN A 60 -7.87 -6.97 -8.49
N LYS A 61 -7.99 -8.29 -8.66
CA LYS A 61 -8.37 -9.19 -7.57
C LYS A 61 -7.21 -9.36 -6.60
N ALA A 62 -5.99 -9.47 -7.10
CA ALA A 62 -4.78 -9.58 -6.28
C ALA A 62 -4.59 -8.34 -5.39
N ILE A 63 -4.69 -7.13 -5.97
CA ILE A 63 -4.53 -5.89 -5.20
C ILE A 63 -5.68 -5.69 -4.20
N SER A 64 -6.90 -6.08 -4.55
CA SER A 64 -8.06 -5.96 -3.65
C SER A 64 -7.90 -6.84 -2.41
N LYS A 65 -7.34 -8.05 -2.56
CA LYS A 65 -7.01 -8.91 -1.42
C LYS A 65 -6.00 -8.25 -0.49
N VAL A 66 -4.96 -7.62 -1.04
CA VAL A 66 -3.98 -6.86 -0.23
C VAL A 66 -4.66 -5.72 0.52
N ALA A 67 -5.50 -4.92 -0.15
CA ALA A 67 -6.19 -3.80 0.48
C ALA A 67 -7.09 -4.26 1.65
N ILE A 68 -7.84 -5.37 1.47
CA ILE A 68 -8.69 -5.95 2.51
C ILE A 68 -7.83 -6.50 3.67
N GLU A 69 -6.77 -7.24 3.37
CA GLU A 69 -5.88 -7.83 4.38
C GLU A 69 -5.19 -6.76 5.23
N LEU A 70 -4.74 -5.66 4.62
CA LEU A 70 -4.12 -4.56 5.36
C LEU A 70 -5.16 -3.77 6.17
N GLY A 71 -6.35 -3.53 5.59
CA GLY A 71 -7.43 -2.80 6.26
C GLY A 71 -8.07 -3.56 7.43
N SER A 72 -8.16 -4.88 7.35
CA SER A 72 -8.77 -5.74 8.38
C SER A 72 -8.05 -5.67 9.73
N ARG A 73 -6.78 -5.26 9.72
CA ARG A 73 -5.92 -5.16 10.91
C ARG A 73 -6.25 -3.96 11.80
N GLY A 74 -7.07 -3.02 11.33
CA GLY A 74 -7.46 -1.82 12.08
C GLY A 74 -6.34 -0.80 12.32
N THR A 75 -5.11 -1.08 11.89
CA THR A 75 -3.94 -0.20 12.08
C THR A 75 -3.79 0.86 11.01
N LEU A 76 -4.47 0.70 9.87
CA LEU A 76 -4.45 1.66 8.77
C LEU A 76 -5.74 1.59 7.96
N GLN A 77 -6.02 2.67 7.23
CA GLN A 77 -7.01 2.73 6.16
C GLN A 77 -6.29 2.91 4.83
N THR A 78 -6.79 2.27 3.77
CA THR A 78 -6.20 2.33 2.42
C THR A 78 -7.14 2.98 1.41
N MET A 79 -6.56 3.67 0.44
CA MET A 79 -7.19 4.09 -0.79
C MET A 79 -6.35 3.56 -1.95
N THR A 80 -6.91 2.65 -2.75
CA THR A 80 -6.19 1.98 -3.84
C THR A 80 -6.78 2.42 -5.18
N MET A 81 -5.90 2.79 -6.11
CA MET A 81 -6.27 3.24 -7.47
C MET A 81 -5.45 2.46 -8.49
N THR A 82 -6.08 2.06 -9.60
CA THR A 82 -5.35 1.60 -10.78
C THR A 82 -4.61 2.79 -11.40
N ALA A 83 -3.37 2.59 -11.80
CA ALA A 83 -2.55 3.59 -12.46
C ALA A 83 -2.20 3.14 -13.87
N MET A 84 -2.15 4.10 -14.79
CA MET A 84 -1.59 3.95 -16.13
C MET A 84 -0.41 4.89 -16.27
N THR A 85 0.49 4.58 -17.21
CA THR A 85 1.62 5.46 -17.51
C THR A 85 1.12 6.73 -18.21
N VAL A 86 1.94 7.78 -18.21
CA VAL A 86 1.59 9.02 -18.93
C VAL A 86 1.58 8.75 -20.44
N GLU A 87 2.45 7.87 -20.90
CA GLU A 87 2.51 7.37 -22.27
C GLU A 87 1.20 6.68 -22.66
N ASP A 88 0.65 5.80 -21.82
CA ASP A 88 -0.66 5.14 -22.08
C ASP A 88 -1.83 6.13 -22.07
N LEU A 89 -1.77 7.20 -21.27
CA LEU A 89 -2.81 8.22 -21.19
C LEU A 89 -2.83 9.13 -22.43
N THR A 90 -1.65 9.41 -23.00
CA THR A 90 -1.46 10.39 -24.08
C THR A 90 -1.30 9.76 -25.46
N GLY A 91 -1.23 8.43 -25.52
CA GLY A 91 -1.14 7.63 -26.75
C GLY A 91 -2.43 7.53 -27.55
#